data_AF-A0A3C1SFS5-F1
#
_entry.id   AF-A0A3C1SFS5-F1
#
_cell.length_a   1.000
_cell.length_b   1.000
_cell.length_c   1.000
_cell.angle_alpha   90.00
_cell.angle_beta   90.00
_cell.angle_gamma   90.00
#
_symmetry.space_group_name_H-M   'P 1'
#
loop_
_entity.id
_entity.type
_entity.pdbx_description
1 polymer ?
#
loop_
_entity_poly.entity_id
_entity_poly.type
_entity_poly.pdbx_seq_one_letter_code
_entity_poly.pdbx_strand_id
1 'polypeptide(L)'
;MPQESHDQNFKNLLADFPKEALEWILPEAKETFGDVLKIEFLRQEPKKRRMSDAHLALDMPILFSFEKGQILLWLVEFQEDKNRFSIHKLLKYTTDSAEAYPKATVIPTVLFTDRKKWNKNKDVIRNIDIRFGGRIFLHFEYVFLKLFDLNARDYYHYDNPLIKILLPKMNYEPEERIEVIRQALLGLYRLVTPMLFDKYSDFIDIYAKIRDDERESLCQEINEHKKEETAMFMQYLKDKLRQEVQQEVRQEVRQEVRQESLSESIKIFLEVKFGTKGLNLLECRIKDITDTGKLRTFMEAVARAASPQEVLNFIEAEK
;
A
#
# COMPACT_ATOMS: atom_id res chain seq x y z
N MET A 1 1.30 9.96 7.11
CA MET A 1 -0.06 9.48 6.77
C MET A 1 -0.81 9.18 8.05
N PRO A 2 -2.15 9.05 8.01
CA PRO A 2 -2.91 8.51 9.15
C PRO A 2 -2.38 7.12 9.56
N GLN A 3 -2.51 6.78 10.85
CA GLN A 3 -2.01 5.49 11.40
C GLN A 3 -2.68 4.28 10.72
N GLU A 4 -3.98 4.36 10.41
CA GLU A 4 -4.73 3.28 9.74
C GLU A 4 -4.22 2.98 8.32
N SER A 5 -3.74 4.00 7.59
CA SER A 5 -3.15 3.82 6.26
C SER A 5 -1.76 3.18 6.33
N HIS A 6 -0.99 3.45 7.40
CA HIS A 6 0.32 2.83 7.61
C HIS A 6 0.21 1.33 7.89
N ASP A 7 -0.67 0.96 8.82
CA ASP A 7 -0.93 -0.42 9.22
C ASP A 7 -1.43 -1.28 8.05
N GLN A 8 -2.36 -0.75 7.25
CA GLN A 8 -2.85 -1.45 6.05
C GLN A 8 -1.74 -1.68 5.00
N ASN A 9 -0.82 -0.73 4.83
CA ASN A 9 0.28 -0.86 3.87
C ASN A 9 1.24 -2.00 4.26
N PHE A 10 1.59 -2.12 5.54
CA PHE A 10 2.45 -3.22 6.03
C PHE A 10 1.76 -4.58 5.93
N LYS A 11 0.47 -4.64 6.24
CA LYS A 11 -0.31 -5.88 6.07
C LYS A 11 -0.31 -6.33 4.61
N ASN A 12 -0.66 -5.42 3.68
CA ASN A 12 -0.66 -5.73 2.25
C ASN A 12 0.71 -6.22 1.79
N LEU A 13 1.78 -5.56 2.25
CA LEU A 13 3.15 -5.93 1.91
C LEU A 13 3.51 -7.35 2.37
N LEU A 14 3.21 -7.69 3.63
CA LEU A 14 3.47 -9.03 4.17
C LEU A 14 2.59 -10.12 3.55
N ALA A 15 1.36 -9.76 3.14
CA ALA A 15 0.46 -10.67 2.45
C ALA A 15 0.88 -10.96 1.00
N ASP A 16 1.48 -9.98 0.31
CA ASP A 16 1.99 -10.17 -1.05
C ASP A 16 3.36 -10.87 -1.09
N PHE A 17 4.18 -10.71 -0.04
CA PHE A 17 5.52 -11.31 0.08
C PHE A 17 5.69 -12.22 1.31
N PRO A 18 4.83 -13.24 1.51
CA PRO A 18 4.84 -14.05 2.74
C PRO A 18 6.06 -14.98 2.81
N LYS A 19 6.57 -15.48 1.67
CA LYS A 19 7.77 -16.35 1.65
C LYS A 19 9.01 -15.55 2.01
N GLU A 20 9.15 -14.40 1.38
CA GLU A 20 10.22 -13.44 1.60
C GLU A 20 10.23 -12.92 3.04
N ALA A 21 9.04 -12.73 3.63
CA ALA A 21 8.91 -12.40 5.04
C ALA A 21 9.42 -13.53 5.92
N LEU A 22 8.99 -14.78 5.67
CA LEU A 22 9.45 -15.93 6.43
C LEU A 22 10.97 -16.12 6.32
N GLU A 23 11.53 -16.02 5.12
CA GLU A 23 12.97 -16.16 4.87
C GLU A 23 13.80 -15.11 5.61
N TRP A 24 13.29 -13.88 5.72
CA TRP A 24 13.96 -12.83 6.47
C TRP A 24 13.80 -12.97 7.99
N ILE A 25 12.60 -13.30 8.45
CA ILE A 25 12.27 -13.36 9.88
C ILE A 25 12.84 -14.61 10.55
N LEU A 26 12.82 -15.73 9.82
CA LEU A 26 13.17 -17.06 10.32
C LEU A 26 13.94 -17.84 9.22
N PRO A 27 15.17 -17.42 8.87
CA PRO A 27 15.96 -18.06 7.81
C PRO A 27 16.19 -19.57 8.03
N GLU A 28 16.26 -20.00 9.29
CA GLU A 28 16.40 -21.41 9.67
C GLU A 28 15.18 -22.28 9.34
N ALA A 29 14.03 -21.67 9.01
CA ALA A 29 12.82 -22.40 8.65
C ALA A 29 13.06 -23.30 7.42
N LYS A 30 13.75 -22.79 6.41
CA LYS A 30 14.03 -23.53 5.18
C LYS A 30 14.98 -24.70 5.43
N GLU A 31 16.00 -24.49 6.25
CA GLU A 31 16.96 -25.55 6.62
C GLU A 31 16.28 -26.66 7.42
N THR A 32 15.38 -26.28 8.33
CA THR A 32 14.70 -27.21 9.23
C THR A 32 13.57 -27.98 8.54
N PHE A 33 12.70 -27.27 7.79
CA PHE A 33 11.45 -27.82 7.26
C PHE A 33 11.45 -28.05 5.75
N GLY A 34 12.40 -27.48 4.99
CA GLY A 34 12.46 -27.55 3.53
C GLY A 34 11.71 -26.41 2.86
N ASP A 35 11.29 -26.61 1.61
CA ASP A 35 10.57 -25.60 0.84
C ASP A 35 9.10 -25.47 1.28
N VAL A 36 8.58 -24.24 1.25
CA VAL A 36 7.18 -23.94 1.56
C VAL A 36 6.28 -24.54 0.48
N LEU A 37 5.41 -25.47 0.88
CA LEU A 37 4.42 -26.12 0.00
C LEU A 37 3.10 -25.35 -0.08
N LYS A 38 2.64 -24.80 1.04
CA LYS A 38 1.35 -24.11 1.15
C LYS A 38 1.43 -22.94 2.12
N ILE A 39 0.73 -21.85 1.79
CA ILE A 39 0.61 -20.65 2.62
C ILE A 39 -0.87 -20.39 2.83
N GLU A 40 -1.29 -20.21 4.09
CA GLU A 40 -2.67 -19.92 4.45
C GLU A 40 -2.74 -18.73 5.39
N PHE A 41 -3.54 -17.73 5.02
CA PHE A 41 -3.86 -16.59 5.88
C PHE A 41 -5.03 -16.97 6.77
N LEU A 42 -4.77 -17.12 8.07
CA LEU A 42 -5.79 -17.55 9.00
C LEU A 42 -6.67 -16.36 9.37
N ARG A 43 -8.00 -16.55 9.37
CA ARG A 43 -8.93 -15.51 9.81
C ARG A 43 -8.77 -15.27 11.30
N GLN A 44 -8.80 -14.00 11.68
CA GLN A 44 -8.90 -13.61 13.07
C GLN A 44 -10.33 -13.85 13.56
N GLU A 45 -10.52 -14.80 14.46
CA GLU A 45 -11.64 -14.73 15.40
C GLU A 45 -11.17 -15.03 16.82
N PRO A 46 -10.52 -14.07 17.51
CA PRO A 46 -10.70 -13.98 18.94
C PRO A 46 -11.97 -13.15 19.18
N LYS A 47 -13.07 -13.81 19.60
CA LYS A 47 -14.21 -13.09 20.19
C LYS A 47 -13.66 -12.12 21.24
N LYS A 48 -13.90 -10.81 21.06
CA LYS A 48 -13.61 -9.81 22.09
C LYS A 48 -14.16 -10.32 23.42
N ARG A 49 -13.30 -10.52 24.44
CA ARG A 49 -13.80 -10.82 25.79
C ARG A 49 -14.41 -9.57 26.42
N ARG A 50 -13.94 -8.37 26.06
CA ARG A 50 -14.54 -7.06 26.41
C ARG A 50 -14.34 -6.04 25.28
N MET A 51 -15.30 -5.13 25.10
CA MET A 51 -15.26 -4.08 24.07
C MET A 51 -14.23 -2.97 24.34
N SER A 52 -13.67 -2.93 25.55
CA SER A 52 -12.82 -1.86 26.08
C SER A 52 -11.31 -2.19 26.14
N ASP A 53 -10.89 -3.37 25.68
CA ASP A 53 -9.48 -3.75 25.75
C ASP A 53 -8.66 -2.90 24.77
N ALA A 54 -7.71 -2.13 25.32
CA ALA A 54 -6.83 -1.27 24.54
C ALA A 54 -6.12 -2.09 23.44
N HIS A 55 -6.38 -1.67 22.20
CA HIS A 55 -5.91 -2.27 20.96
C HIS A 55 -4.45 -2.66 21.06
N LEU A 56 -4.21 -3.96 20.92
CA LEU A 56 -3.01 -4.47 20.31
C LEU A 56 -3.52 -4.78 18.89
N ALA A 57 -3.28 -3.88 17.94
CA ALA A 57 -3.61 -4.14 16.54
C ALA A 57 -2.73 -5.34 16.12
N LEU A 58 -3.34 -6.52 16.06
CA LEU A 58 -2.72 -7.84 16.05
C LEU A 58 -3.28 -8.55 14.83
N ASP A 59 -2.54 -8.65 13.73
CA ASP A 59 -3.29 -8.68 12.47
C ASP A 59 -2.90 -9.64 11.34
N MET A 60 -1.87 -10.49 11.45
CA MET A 60 -1.57 -11.45 10.37
C MET A 60 -0.98 -12.80 10.83
N PRO A 61 -1.82 -13.76 11.26
CA PRO A 61 -1.38 -15.15 11.41
C PRO A 61 -1.24 -15.83 10.04
N ILE A 62 -0.01 -16.21 9.68
CA ILE A 62 0.29 -16.90 8.42
C ILE A 62 0.74 -18.32 8.75
N LEU A 63 0.00 -19.30 8.25
CA LEU A 63 0.34 -20.71 8.37
C LEU A 63 1.11 -21.17 7.13
N PHE A 64 2.36 -21.53 7.34
CA PHE A 64 3.23 -22.15 6.35
C PHE A 64 3.23 -23.66 6.56
N SER A 65 2.94 -24.42 5.50
CA SER A 65 3.05 -25.87 5.51
C SER A 65 4.22 -26.32 4.64
N PHE A 66 4.97 -27.27 5.18
CA PHE A 66 6.15 -27.88 4.58
C PHE A 66 5.96 -29.40 4.57
N GLU A 67 6.89 -30.14 3.96
CA GLU A 67 6.88 -31.61 4.03
C GLU A 67 7.07 -32.12 5.47
N LYS A 68 7.94 -31.45 6.24
CA LYS A 68 8.37 -31.91 7.58
C LYS A 68 7.57 -31.32 8.74
N GLY A 69 6.58 -30.46 8.48
CA GLY A 69 5.78 -29.83 9.51
C GLY A 69 5.14 -28.51 9.10
N GLN A 70 4.70 -27.74 10.10
CA GLN A 70 4.02 -26.46 9.89
C GLN A 70 4.61 -25.39 10.80
N ILE A 71 4.67 -24.15 10.30
CA ILE A 71 5.02 -22.97 11.07
C ILE A 71 3.83 -22.02 11.04
N LEU A 72 3.38 -21.60 12.21
CA LEU A 72 2.43 -20.51 12.34
C LEU A 72 3.21 -19.25 12.73
N LEU A 73 3.49 -18.40 11.74
CA LEU A 73 4.12 -17.12 11.98
C LEU A 73 3.06 -16.14 12.45
N TRP A 74 3.17 -15.71 13.71
CA TRP A 74 2.33 -14.65 14.23
C TRP A 74 3.07 -13.33 14.13
N LEU A 75 2.77 -12.57 13.09
CA LEU A 75 3.35 -11.24 12.91
C LEU A 75 2.46 -10.15 13.52
N VAL A 76 3.06 -9.35 14.38
CA VAL A 76 2.44 -8.17 15.02
C VAL A 76 3.20 -6.93 14.57
N GLU A 77 2.58 -6.06 13.77
CA GLU A 77 3.14 -4.73 13.55
C GLU A 77 2.88 -3.86 14.78
N PHE A 78 3.89 -3.12 15.21
CA PHE A 78 3.80 -2.22 16.35
C PHE A 78 4.38 -0.84 16.00
N GLN A 79 3.48 0.09 15.65
CA GLN A 79 3.84 1.47 15.32
C GLN A 79 3.67 2.44 16.53
N GLU A 80 2.98 2.00 17.58
CA GLU A 80 2.68 2.83 18.75
C GLU A 80 3.89 3.02 19.67
N ASP A 81 3.72 3.85 20.72
CA ASP A 81 4.73 3.94 21.77
C ASP A 81 5.01 2.56 22.36
N LYS A 82 6.27 2.12 22.31
CA LYS A 82 6.74 0.82 22.82
C LYS A 82 6.27 0.51 24.24
N ASN A 83 6.00 1.52 25.07
CA ASN A 83 5.52 1.31 26.44
C ASN A 83 4.10 0.71 26.48
N ARG A 84 3.37 0.71 25.36
CA ARG A 84 2.08 0.03 25.20
C ARG A 84 2.22 -1.45 24.84
N PHE A 85 3.42 -1.89 24.44
CA PHE A 85 3.69 -3.30 24.15
C PHE A 85 3.65 -4.12 25.45
N SER A 86 3.01 -5.29 25.38
CA SER A 86 2.91 -6.21 26.51
C SER A 86 3.30 -7.61 26.09
N ILE A 87 4.49 -8.04 26.53
CA ILE A 87 4.97 -9.41 26.31
C ILE A 87 4.05 -10.46 26.95
N HIS A 88 3.36 -10.13 28.06
CA HIS A 88 2.38 -11.02 28.68
C HIS A 88 1.13 -11.22 27.82
N LYS A 89 0.66 -10.17 27.13
CA LYS A 89 -0.43 -10.32 26.16
C LYS A 89 0.03 -11.20 25.00
N LEU A 90 1.23 -10.96 24.46
CA LEU A 90 1.80 -11.76 23.37
C LEU A 90 1.94 -13.24 23.76
N LEU A 91 2.41 -13.55 24.97
CA LEU A 91 2.49 -14.91 25.50
C LEU A 91 1.12 -15.59 25.48
N LYS A 92 0.10 -14.97 26.09
CA LYS A 92 -1.25 -15.53 26.17
C LYS A 92 -1.79 -15.85 24.77
N TYR A 93 -1.60 -14.90 23.87
CA TYR A 93 -1.98 -15.03 22.49
C TYR A 93 -1.26 -16.23 21.84
N THR A 94 0.06 -16.28 21.94
CA THR A 94 0.87 -17.40 21.41
C THR A 94 0.37 -18.75 21.91
N THR A 95 0.01 -18.86 23.20
CA THR A 95 -0.56 -20.09 23.76
C THR A 95 -1.94 -20.42 23.20
N ASP A 96 -2.82 -19.43 23.03
CA ASP A 96 -4.14 -19.63 22.41
C ASP A 96 -3.99 -20.15 20.95
N SER A 97 -3.00 -19.63 20.20
CA SER A 97 -2.68 -20.12 18.85
C SER A 97 -2.08 -21.52 18.85
N ALA A 98 -1.21 -21.85 19.79
CA ALA A 98 -0.63 -23.18 19.89
C ALA A 98 -1.70 -24.24 20.22
N GLU A 99 -2.70 -23.88 21.02
CA GLU A 99 -3.86 -24.73 21.30
C GLU A 99 -4.72 -24.93 20.05
N ALA A 100 -5.01 -23.86 19.31
CA ALA A 100 -5.84 -23.93 18.09
C ALA A 100 -5.14 -24.67 16.94
N TYR A 101 -3.81 -24.63 16.86
CA TYR A 101 -3.00 -25.22 15.79
C TYR A 101 -1.91 -26.15 16.36
N PRO A 102 -2.27 -27.30 16.96
CA PRO A 102 -1.34 -28.15 17.72
C PRO A 102 -0.25 -28.84 16.88
N LYS A 103 -0.38 -28.80 15.54
CA LYS A 103 0.62 -29.34 14.60
C LYS A 103 1.62 -28.29 14.12
N ALA A 104 1.38 -27.02 14.42
CA ALA A 104 2.21 -25.92 13.98
C ALA A 104 3.17 -25.45 15.08
N THR A 105 4.40 -25.17 14.70
CA THR A 105 5.32 -24.42 15.55
C THR A 105 4.91 -22.96 15.50
N VAL A 106 4.41 -22.42 16.61
CA VAL A 106 3.97 -21.02 16.68
C VAL A 106 5.16 -20.11 16.98
N ILE A 107 5.43 -19.17 16.07
CA ILE A 107 6.54 -18.23 16.16
C ILE A 107 5.98 -16.82 16.37
N PRO A 108 5.93 -16.31 17.62
CA PRO A 108 5.53 -14.94 17.88
C PRO A 108 6.59 -13.99 17.36
N THR A 109 6.18 -13.03 16.54
CA THR A 109 7.05 -12.05 15.90
C THR A 109 6.46 -10.66 16.06
N VAL A 110 7.29 -9.70 16.47
CA VAL A 110 6.87 -8.30 16.63
C VAL A 110 7.77 -7.40 15.80
N LEU A 111 7.14 -6.69 14.86
CA LEU A 111 7.77 -5.73 13.96
C LEU A 111 7.50 -4.30 14.43
N PHE A 112 8.50 -3.67 15.02
CA PHE A 112 8.46 -2.27 15.43
C PHE A 112 8.81 -1.36 14.24
N THR A 113 7.86 -0.50 13.87
CA THR A 113 7.95 0.40 12.70
C THR A 113 8.09 1.87 13.07
N ASP A 114 8.26 2.18 14.36
CA ASP A 114 8.45 3.52 14.88
C ASP A 114 9.87 4.04 14.66
N ARG A 115 9.99 5.32 14.27
CA ARG A 115 11.29 5.98 14.00
C ARG A 115 11.99 6.47 15.27
N LYS A 116 11.38 6.36 16.46
CA LYS A 116 11.93 6.98 17.67
C LYS A 116 13.19 6.20 18.07
N LYS A 117 14.28 6.93 18.33
CA LYS A 117 15.44 6.33 18.98
C LYS A 117 15.04 5.93 20.39
N TRP A 118 15.20 4.65 20.68
CA TRP A 118 14.89 4.10 21.99
C TRP A 118 16.09 4.31 22.91
N ASN A 119 15.86 4.76 24.14
CA ASN A 119 16.93 4.81 25.13
C ASN A 119 17.43 3.38 25.40
N LYS A 120 18.75 3.16 25.33
CA LYS A 120 19.42 1.87 25.57
C LYS A 120 19.05 1.24 26.91
N ASN A 121 18.69 2.06 27.91
CA ASN A 121 18.33 1.61 29.25
C ASN A 121 16.82 1.35 29.44
N LYS A 122 16.01 1.50 28.38
CA LYS A 122 14.56 1.27 28.40
C LYS A 122 14.14 0.47 27.17
N ASP A 123 14.87 -0.60 26.83
CA ASP A 123 14.45 -1.47 25.74
C ASP A 123 13.15 -2.23 26.13
N VAL A 124 12.40 -2.71 25.14
CA VAL A 124 11.27 -3.61 25.44
C VAL A 124 11.80 -4.93 25.98
N ILE A 125 11.04 -5.50 26.92
CA ILE A 125 11.32 -6.80 27.48
C ILE A 125 11.19 -7.84 26.36
N ARG A 126 12.28 -8.57 26.08
CA ARG A 126 12.35 -9.56 24.98
C ARG A 126 12.05 -10.99 25.41
N ASN A 127 12.22 -11.27 26.70
CA ASN A 127 11.88 -12.56 27.29
C ASN A 127 11.32 -12.38 28.71
N ILE A 128 10.52 -13.36 29.14
CA ILE A 128 10.04 -13.47 30.51
C ILE A 128 10.20 -14.91 31.00
N ASP A 129 10.57 -15.02 32.27
CA ASP A 129 10.71 -16.30 32.94
C ASP A 129 9.85 -16.37 34.20
N ILE A 130 9.21 -17.53 34.42
CA ILE A 130 8.60 -17.89 35.70
C ILE A 130 9.54 -18.86 36.39
N ARG A 131 10.15 -18.43 37.50
CA ARG A 131 11.18 -19.21 38.21
C ARG A 131 10.84 -19.40 39.68
N PHE A 132 11.17 -20.57 40.24
CA PHE A 132 11.11 -20.82 41.68
C PHE A 132 12.15 -21.87 42.07
N GLY A 133 12.93 -21.59 43.13
CA GLY A 133 13.90 -22.53 43.70
C GLY A 133 14.96 -23.06 42.70
N GLY A 134 15.43 -22.22 41.78
CA GLY A 134 16.41 -22.60 40.74
C GLY A 134 15.82 -23.34 39.54
N ARG A 135 14.50 -23.58 39.49
CA ARG A 135 13.80 -24.18 38.35
C ARG A 135 13.09 -23.11 37.53
N ILE A 136 13.06 -23.29 36.20
CA ILE A 136 12.29 -22.49 35.25
C ILE A 136 11.01 -23.26 34.90
N PHE A 137 9.85 -22.67 35.15
CA PHE A 137 8.52 -23.22 34.86
C PHE A 137 7.97 -22.74 33.51
N LEU A 138 8.39 -21.56 33.09
CA LEU A 138 8.09 -20.99 31.79
C LEU A 138 9.28 -20.14 31.37
N HIS A 139 9.72 -20.34 30.13
CA HIS A 139 10.53 -19.39 29.40
C HIS A 139 9.71 -18.98 28.17
N PHE A 140 9.60 -17.68 27.92
CA PHE A 140 8.94 -17.16 26.74
C PHE A 140 9.78 -16.06 26.11
N GLU A 141 9.95 -16.15 24.80
CA GLU A 141 10.60 -15.17 23.96
C GLU A 141 9.85 -15.03 22.64
N TYR A 142 10.23 -14.02 21.86
CA TYR A 142 9.63 -13.74 20.56
C TYR A 142 10.68 -13.16 19.61
N VAL A 143 10.41 -13.27 18.31
CA VAL A 143 11.25 -12.65 17.29
C VAL A 143 11.03 -11.14 17.33
N PHE A 144 12.04 -10.42 17.81
CA PHE A 144 12.04 -8.96 17.90
C PHE A 144 12.66 -8.35 16.64
N LEU A 145 11.90 -7.53 15.91
CA LEU A 145 12.38 -6.80 14.76
C LEU A 145 12.07 -5.32 14.92
N LYS A 146 13.08 -4.47 14.77
CA LYS A 146 12.90 -3.01 14.74
C LYS A 146 13.55 -2.46 13.49
N LEU A 147 12.72 -2.03 12.53
CA LEU A 147 13.21 -1.67 11.19
C LEU A 147 14.26 -0.57 11.24
N PHE A 148 14.02 0.49 12.02
CA PHE A 148 14.93 1.62 12.14
C PHE A 148 16.21 1.34 12.94
N ASP A 149 16.38 0.13 13.48
CA ASP A 149 17.64 -0.30 14.10
C ASP A 149 18.50 -1.13 13.13
N LEU A 150 17.97 -1.52 11.97
CA LEU A 150 18.70 -2.22 10.90
C LEU A 150 19.41 -1.19 10.03
N ASN A 151 20.66 -1.41 9.64
CA ASN A 151 21.33 -0.50 8.70
C ASN A 151 20.94 -0.84 7.26
N ALA A 152 20.48 0.15 6.50
CA ALA A 152 20.01 -0.05 5.13
C ALA A 152 21.10 -0.67 4.22
N ARG A 153 22.36 -0.25 4.41
CA ARG A 153 23.53 -0.74 3.65
C ARG A 153 23.70 -2.26 3.72
N ASP A 154 23.40 -2.87 4.85
CA ASP A 154 23.56 -4.31 5.06
C ASP A 154 22.64 -5.12 4.12
N TYR A 155 21.59 -4.48 3.59
CA TYR A 155 20.57 -5.10 2.75
C TYR A 155 20.61 -4.68 1.26
N TYR A 156 21.61 -3.91 0.84
CA TYR A 156 21.75 -3.48 -0.56
C TYR A 156 21.95 -4.65 -1.53
N HIS A 157 22.60 -5.72 -1.09
CA HIS A 157 22.83 -6.92 -1.90
C HIS A 157 21.95 -8.12 -1.49
N TYR A 158 20.94 -7.87 -0.64
CA TYR A 158 19.98 -8.90 -0.24
C TYR A 158 18.83 -8.98 -1.25
N ASP A 159 18.73 -10.08 -1.98
CA ASP A 159 17.77 -10.28 -3.07
C ASP A 159 16.41 -10.73 -2.55
N ASN A 160 15.72 -9.81 -1.90
CA ASN A 160 14.40 -10.03 -1.32
C ASN A 160 13.54 -8.76 -1.53
N PRO A 161 12.45 -8.82 -2.33
CA PRO A 161 11.67 -7.64 -2.68
C PRO A 161 11.00 -6.96 -1.48
N LEU A 162 10.54 -7.73 -0.48
CA LEU A 162 10.01 -7.19 0.78
C LEU A 162 11.06 -6.28 1.44
N ILE A 163 12.30 -6.73 1.52
CA ILE A 163 13.39 -5.95 2.11
C ILE A 163 13.72 -4.70 1.30
N LYS A 164 13.72 -4.79 -0.04
CA LYS A 164 13.94 -3.62 -0.89
C LYS A 164 12.90 -2.53 -0.64
N ILE A 165 11.63 -2.92 -0.50
CA ILE A 165 10.54 -2.00 -0.20
C ILE A 165 10.68 -1.37 1.19
N LEU A 166 11.25 -2.11 2.15
CA LEU A 166 11.44 -1.66 3.54
C LEU A 166 12.71 -0.83 3.78
N LEU A 167 13.64 -0.74 2.82
CA LEU A 167 14.89 0.04 2.95
C LEU A 167 14.69 1.48 3.47
N PRO A 168 13.70 2.27 3.02
CA PRO A 168 13.45 3.61 3.55
C PRO A 168 13.04 3.67 5.04
N LYS A 169 12.68 2.52 5.63
CA LYS A 169 12.33 2.37 7.05
C LYS A 169 13.50 1.87 7.90
N MET A 170 14.69 1.75 7.32
CA MET A 170 15.92 1.35 8.00
C MET A 170 16.77 2.56 8.43
N ASN A 171 17.82 2.31 9.20
CA ASN A 171 18.82 3.30 9.59
C ASN A 171 19.76 3.62 8.41
N TYR A 172 19.91 4.90 8.11
CA TYR A 172 20.86 5.45 7.15
C TYR A 172 21.09 6.94 7.46
N GLU A 173 22.26 7.46 7.10
CA GLU A 173 22.55 8.88 7.23
C GLU A 173 21.83 9.70 6.14
N PRO A 174 21.44 10.96 6.39
CA PRO A 174 20.68 11.77 5.43
C PRO A 174 21.33 11.85 4.04
N GLU A 175 22.66 11.88 3.98
CA GLU A 175 23.46 11.95 2.75
C GLU A 175 23.32 10.67 1.89
N GLU A 176 22.93 9.56 2.52
CA GLU A 176 22.76 8.26 1.85
C GLU A 176 21.36 8.06 1.31
N ARG A 177 20.42 8.96 1.63
CA ARG A 177 19.00 8.81 1.28
C ARG A 177 18.79 8.45 -0.18
N ILE A 178 19.52 9.10 -1.08
CA ILE A 178 19.39 8.92 -2.53
C ILE A 178 19.84 7.52 -2.93
N GLU A 179 20.93 7.03 -2.37
CA GLU A 179 21.41 5.66 -2.59
C GLU A 179 20.42 4.62 -2.02
N VAL A 180 19.83 4.86 -0.85
CA VAL A 180 18.80 3.99 -0.27
C VAL A 180 17.59 3.88 -1.19
N ILE A 181 17.09 5.02 -1.69
CA ILE A 181 15.96 5.05 -2.63
C ILE A 181 16.32 4.34 -3.93
N ARG A 182 17.53 4.58 -4.45
CA ARG A 182 18.04 3.92 -5.65
C ARG A 182 18.04 2.40 -5.50
N GLN A 183 18.57 1.89 -4.39
CA GLN A 183 18.64 0.46 -4.08
C GLN A 183 17.25 -0.15 -3.87
N ALA A 184 16.34 0.60 -3.25
CA ALA A 184 14.95 0.19 -3.08
C ALA A 184 14.23 0.03 -4.43
N LEU A 185 14.25 1.08 -5.26
CA LEU A 185 13.55 1.09 -6.55
C LEU A 185 14.15 0.12 -7.57
N LEU A 186 15.48 0.09 -7.70
CA LEU A 186 16.15 -0.87 -8.60
C LEU A 186 15.94 -2.31 -8.14
N GLY A 187 16.06 -2.54 -6.83
CA GLY A 187 15.81 -3.85 -6.26
C GLY A 187 14.37 -4.32 -6.49
N LEU A 188 13.40 -3.42 -6.29
CA LEU A 188 12.00 -3.69 -6.60
C LEU A 188 11.82 -4.02 -8.09
N TYR A 189 12.28 -3.15 -9.00
CA TYR A 189 12.17 -3.32 -10.45
C TYR A 189 12.71 -4.67 -10.93
N ARG A 190 13.83 -5.12 -10.38
CA ARG A 190 14.47 -6.38 -10.78
C ARG A 190 13.76 -7.62 -10.24
N LEU A 191 13.17 -7.53 -9.04
CA LEU A 191 12.69 -8.70 -8.30
C LEU A 191 11.20 -8.96 -8.45
N VAL A 192 10.41 -8.00 -8.96
CA VAL A 192 8.95 -8.14 -9.02
C VAL A 192 8.37 -7.87 -10.41
N THR A 193 7.10 -8.25 -10.60
CA THR A 193 6.35 -7.96 -11.82
C THR A 193 6.00 -6.46 -11.91
N PRO A 194 5.74 -5.93 -13.12
CA PRO A 194 5.33 -4.52 -13.28
C PRO A 194 4.14 -4.11 -12.39
N MET A 195 3.16 -5.00 -12.22
CA MET A 195 2.00 -4.76 -11.35
C MET A 195 2.40 -4.56 -9.88
N LEU A 196 3.32 -5.37 -9.37
CA LEU A 196 3.81 -5.24 -8.00
C LEU A 196 4.76 -4.05 -7.85
N PHE A 197 5.53 -3.74 -8.89
CA PHE A 197 6.35 -2.53 -8.92
C PHE A 197 5.47 -1.29 -8.74
N ASP A 198 4.40 -1.17 -9.53
CA ASP A 198 3.48 -0.03 -9.45
C ASP A 198 2.77 0.05 -8.10
N LYS A 199 2.39 -1.09 -7.52
CA LYS A 199 1.75 -1.14 -6.21
C LYS A 199 2.68 -0.65 -5.08
N TYR A 200 3.98 -0.94 -5.16
CA TYR A 200 4.93 -0.70 -4.07
C TYR A 200 5.96 0.40 -4.32
N SER A 201 6.00 1.00 -5.51
CA SER A 201 6.75 2.24 -5.75
C SER A 201 6.24 3.37 -4.86
N ASP A 202 4.92 3.49 -4.75
CA ASP A 202 4.28 4.48 -3.88
C ASP A 202 4.65 4.26 -2.42
N PHE A 203 4.75 3.00 -1.97
CA PHE A 203 5.21 2.69 -0.62
C PHE A 203 6.61 3.29 -0.39
N ILE A 204 7.55 3.08 -1.31
CA ILE A 204 8.90 3.64 -1.22
C ILE A 204 8.84 5.17 -1.17
N ASP A 205 8.08 5.80 -2.07
CA ASP A 205 7.93 7.26 -2.14
C ASP A 205 7.42 7.85 -0.82
N ILE A 206 6.36 7.25 -0.27
CA ILE A 206 5.72 7.64 0.98
C ILE A 206 6.70 7.62 2.15
N TYR A 207 7.44 6.51 2.31
CA TYR A 207 8.28 6.30 3.49
C TYR A 207 9.66 6.96 3.36
N ALA A 208 10.19 7.06 2.13
CA ALA A 208 11.37 7.88 1.83
C ALA A 208 11.08 9.39 1.83
N LYS A 209 9.79 9.77 1.91
CA LYS A 209 9.28 11.14 1.89
C LYS A 209 9.67 11.88 0.61
N ILE A 210 9.54 11.20 -0.54
CA ILE A 210 9.83 11.78 -1.85
C ILE A 210 8.71 12.78 -2.18
N ARG A 211 9.08 14.05 -2.34
CA ARG A 211 8.17 15.11 -2.77
C ARG A 211 8.07 15.12 -4.30
N ASP A 212 6.93 15.57 -4.84
CA ASP A 212 6.71 15.57 -6.28
C ASP A 212 7.71 16.44 -7.05
N ASP A 213 8.15 17.55 -6.46
CA ASP A 213 9.13 18.46 -7.04
C ASP A 213 10.59 18.00 -6.91
N GLU A 214 10.90 17.07 -6.00
CA GLU A 214 12.25 16.46 -5.92
C GLU A 214 12.35 15.15 -6.73
N ARG A 215 11.23 14.63 -7.24
CA ARG A 215 11.19 13.36 -7.97
C ARG A 215 12.04 13.41 -9.25
N GLU A 216 12.00 14.53 -9.97
CA GLU A 216 12.77 14.70 -11.20
C GLU A 216 14.28 14.77 -10.92
N SER A 217 14.71 15.55 -9.91
CA SER A 217 16.12 15.64 -9.53
C SER A 217 16.64 14.29 -9.03
N LEU A 218 15.85 13.58 -8.22
CA LEU A 218 16.22 12.26 -7.72
C LEU A 218 16.37 11.23 -8.86
N CYS A 219 15.46 11.26 -9.84
CA CYS A 219 15.58 10.45 -11.06
C CYS A 219 16.86 10.77 -11.84
N GLN A 220 17.23 12.05 -11.96
CA GLN A 220 18.45 12.48 -12.65
C GLN A 220 19.70 11.97 -11.93
N GLU A 221 19.79 12.18 -10.61
CA GLU A 221 20.92 11.73 -9.79
C GLU A 221 21.08 10.20 -9.83
N ILE A 222 19.97 9.45 -9.78
CA ILE A 222 20.00 7.99 -9.95
C ILE A 222 20.60 7.60 -11.31
N ASN A 223 20.19 8.28 -12.39
CA ASN A 223 20.65 7.99 -13.75
C ASN A 223 22.15 8.29 -13.96
N GLU A 224 22.73 9.24 -13.22
CA GLU A 224 24.15 9.58 -13.31
C GLU A 224 25.08 8.44 -12.87
N HIS A 225 24.58 7.47 -12.10
CA HIS A 225 25.36 6.32 -11.65
C HIS A 225 25.78 5.32 -12.76
N LYS A 226 25.43 5.57 -14.03
CA LYS A 226 25.99 4.94 -15.27
C LYS A 226 26.19 3.41 -15.27
N LYS A 227 25.43 2.66 -14.45
CA LYS A 227 25.33 1.21 -14.56
C LYS A 227 24.27 0.86 -15.60
N GLU A 228 24.53 -0.16 -16.42
CA GLU A 228 23.63 -0.61 -17.49
C GLU A 228 22.22 -0.93 -16.99
N GLU A 229 22.13 -1.59 -15.83
CA GLU A 229 20.85 -1.89 -15.15
C GLU A 229 20.08 -0.62 -14.75
N THR A 230 20.79 0.42 -14.31
CA THR A 230 20.18 1.71 -13.98
C THR A 230 19.61 2.38 -15.22
N ALA A 231 20.29 2.29 -16.36
CA ALA A 231 19.81 2.86 -17.61
C ALA A 231 18.51 2.18 -18.10
N MET A 232 18.44 0.85 -18.01
CA MET A 232 17.22 0.08 -18.34
C MET A 232 16.04 0.46 -17.44
N PHE A 233 16.28 0.56 -16.13
CA PHE A 233 15.28 1.02 -15.18
C PHE A 233 14.79 2.45 -15.45
N MET A 234 15.72 3.37 -15.74
CA MET A 234 15.36 4.76 -16.05
C MET A 234 14.57 4.87 -17.36
N GLN A 235 14.86 4.02 -18.34
CA GLN A 235 14.07 3.94 -19.56
C GLN A 235 12.65 3.42 -19.28
N TYR A 236 12.52 2.38 -18.45
CA TYR A 236 11.21 1.87 -18.01
C TYR A 236 10.36 2.96 -17.34
N LEU A 237 10.94 3.74 -16.41
CA LEU A 237 10.23 4.85 -15.76
C LEU A 237 9.78 5.93 -16.75
N LYS A 238 10.64 6.29 -17.72
CA LYS A 238 10.30 7.28 -18.76
C LYS A 238 9.18 6.79 -19.66
N ASP A 239 9.20 5.53 -20.06
CA ASP A 239 8.16 4.95 -20.91
C ASP A 239 6.83 4.85 -20.17
N LYS A 240 6.85 4.50 -18.88
CA LYS A 240 5.67 4.49 -18.02
C LYS A 240 5.05 5.89 -17.89
N LEU A 241 5.86 6.90 -17.55
CA LEU A 241 5.39 8.29 -17.45
C LEU A 241 4.79 8.79 -18.78
N ARG A 242 5.40 8.42 -19.91
CA ARG A 242 4.84 8.72 -21.23
C ARG A 242 3.49 8.04 -21.46
N GLN A 243 3.34 6.79 -21.05
CA GLN A 243 2.08 6.06 -21.18
C GLN A 243 0.98 6.65 -20.28
N GLU A 244 1.31 7.04 -19.04
CA GLU A 244 0.38 7.69 -18.11
C GLU A 244 -0.12 9.02 -18.69
N VAL A 245 0.80 9.90 -19.12
CA VAL A 245 0.44 11.17 -19.77
C VAL A 245 -0.39 10.94 -21.04
N GLN A 246 -0.04 9.94 -21.86
CA GLN A 246 -0.85 9.62 -23.04
C GLN A 246 -2.24 9.10 -22.69
N GLN A 247 -2.39 8.35 -21.60
CA GLN A 247 -3.68 7.87 -21.13
C GLN A 247 -4.53 9.02 -20.58
N GLU A 248 -3.95 9.91 -19.79
CA GLU A 248 -4.62 11.12 -19.28
C GLU A 248 -5.08 12.02 -20.43
N VAL A 249 -4.18 12.37 -21.36
CA VAL A 249 -4.53 13.16 -22.55
C VAL A 249 -5.60 12.47 -23.39
N ARG A 250 -5.54 11.14 -23.56
CA ARG A 250 -6.60 10.40 -24.27
C ARG A 250 -7.93 10.43 -23.53
N GLN A 251 -7.93 10.40 -22.21
CA GLN A 251 -9.15 10.48 -21.41
C GLN A 251 -9.75 11.88 -21.49
N GLU A 252 -8.94 12.93 -21.36
CA GLU A 252 -9.35 14.33 -21.52
C GLU A 252 -9.90 14.60 -22.92
N VAL A 253 -9.14 14.28 -23.97
CA VAL A 253 -9.59 14.43 -25.38
C VAL A 253 -10.86 13.61 -25.64
N ARG A 254 -10.99 12.40 -25.08
CA ARG A 254 -12.20 11.60 -25.25
C ARG A 254 -13.40 12.19 -24.51
N GLN A 255 -13.19 12.85 -23.38
CA GLN A 255 -14.26 13.57 -22.68
C GLN A 255 -14.65 14.83 -23.45
N GLU A 256 -13.69 15.62 -23.95
CA GLU A 256 -13.94 16.80 -24.78
C GLU A 256 -14.66 16.44 -26.09
N VAL A 257 -14.16 15.47 -26.87
CA VAL A 257 -14.80 15.03 -28.12
C VAL A 257 -16.22 14.50 -27.86
N ARG A 258 -16.45 13.82 -26.73
CA ARG A 258 -17.78 13.32 -26.37
C ARG A 258 -18.71 14.46 -25.95
N GLN A 259 -18.18 15.47 -25.27
CA GLN A 259 -18.92 16.68 -24.89
C GLN A 259 -19.29 17.50 -26.12
N GLU A 260 -18.36 17.74 -27.04
CA GLU A 260 -18.60 18.43 -28.31
C GLU A 260 -19.61 17.68 -29.18
N SER A 261 -19.48 16.36 -29.30
CA SER A 261 -20.44 15.53 -30.05
C SER A 261 -21.86 15.57 -29.46
N LEU A 262 -21.98 15.54 -28.12
CA LEU A 262 -23.27 15.67 -27.44
C LEU A 262 -23.85 17.08 -27.61
N SER A 263 -23.04 18.12 -27.46
CA SER A 263 -23.41 19.53 -27.68
C SER A 263 -23.94 19.74 -29.10
N GLU A 264 -23.24 19.24 -30.11
CA GLU A 264 -23.64 19.36 -31.51
C GLU A 264 -24.92 18.56 -31.80
N SER A 265 -25.05 17.36 -31.22
CA SER A 265 -26.28 16.56 -31.34
C SER A 265 -27.50 17.27 -30.74
N ILE A 266 -27.33 17.97 -29.62
CA ILE A 266 -28.39 18.74 -28.98
C ILE A 266 -28.78 19.95 -29.83
N LYS A 267 -27.82 20.65 -30.44
CA LYS A 267 -28.11 21.77 -31.35
C LYS A 267 -28.93 21.31 -32.55
N ILE A 268 -28.51 20.23 -33.21
CA ILE A 268 -29.25 19.62 -34.34
C ILE A 268 -30.65 19.25 -33.88
N PHE A 269 -30.79 18.63 -32.71
CA PHE A 269 -32.09 18.21 -32.18
C PHE A 269 -33.03 19.39 -31.86
N LEU A 270 -32.49 20.48 -31.30
CA LEU A 270 -33.22 21.72 -31.06
C LEU A 270 -33.65 22.42 -32.35
N GLU A 271 -32.78 22.45 -33.35
CA GLU A 271 -33.09 23.03 -34.66
C GLU A 271 -34.19 22.24 -35.37
N VAL A 272 -34.11 20.90 -35.34
CA VAL A 272 -35.13 20.02 -35.93
C VAL A 272 -36.47 20.14 -35.21
N LYS A 273 -36.46 20.23 -33.87
CA LYS A 273 -37.68 20.21 -33.07
C LYS A 273 -38.36 21.57 -32.93
N PHE A 274 -37.59 22.66 -32.84
CA PHE A 274 -38.10 23.99 -32.54
C PHE A 274 -37.70 25.06 -33.56
N GLY A 275 -37.01 24.68 -34.63
CA GLY A 275 -36.53 25.58 -35.67
C GLY A 275 -35.35 26.46 -35.22
N THR A 276 -34.82 27.23 -36.16
CA THR A 276 -33.65 28.12 -35.96
C THR A 276 -33.86 29.16 -34.85
N LYS A 277 -35.09 29.64 -34.65
CA LYS A 277 -35.44 30.56 -33.55
C LYS A 277 -35.33 29.89 -32.17
N GLY A 278 -35.70 28.62 -32.05
CA GLY A 278 -35.59 27.84 -30.81
C GLY A 278 -34.14 27.46 -30.49
N LEU A 279 -33.34 27.16 -31.51
CA LEU A 279 -31.89 26.93 -31.36
C LEU A 279 -31.18 28.18 -30.84
N ASN A 280 -31.37 29.34 -31.50
CA ASN A 280 -30.69 30.60 -31.14
C ASN A 280 -30.96 31.04 -29.69
N LEU A 281 -32.13 30.68 -29.15
CA LEU A 281 -32.51 30.99 -27.77
C LEU A 281 -31.70 30.18 -26.74
N LEU A 282 -31.27 28.97 -27.10
CA LEU A 282 -30.64 28.00 -26.18
C LEU A 282 -29.16 27.73 -26.48
N GLU A 283 -28.66 28.20 -27.63
CA GLU A 283 -27.31 27.91 -28.12
C GLU A 283 -26.19 28.37 -27.16
N CYS A 284 -26.29 29.59 -26.63
CA CYS A 284 -25.32 30.10 -25.64
C CYS A 284 -25.30 29.23 -24.38
N ARG A 285 -26.45 28.68 -23.99
CA ARG A 285 -26.57 27.87 -22.77
C ARG A 285 -25.93 26.50 -22.92
N ILE A 286 -25.95 25.93 -24.13
CA ILE A 286 -25.26 24.67 -24.43
C ILE A 286 -23.75 24.86 -24.40
N LYS A 287 -23.25 26.00 -24.88
CA LYS A 287 -21.81 26.34 -24.83
C LYS A 287 -21.29 26.50 -23.40
N ASP A 288 -22.14 26.93 -22.46
CA ASP A 288 -21.78 27.11 -21.06
C ASP A 288 -21.75 25.80 -20.24
N ILE A 289 -22.24 24.67 -20.77
CA ILE A 289 -22.30 23.41 -20.03
C ILE A 289 -21.03 22.59 -20.29
N THR A 290 -20.16 22.54 -19.28
CA THR A 290 -18.91 21.76 -19.30
C THR A 290 -19.06 20.32 -18.80
N ASP A 291 -20.21 19.98 -18.20
CA ASP A 291 -20.47 18.67 -17.61
C ASP A 291 -21.27 17.77 -18.57
N THR A 292 -20.70 16.61 -18.92
CA THR A 292 -21.34 15.64 -19.85
C THR A 292 -22.59 14.97 -19.29
N GLY A 293 -22.74 14.87 -17.97
CA GLY A 293 -23.95 14.39 -17.31
C GLY A 293 -25.10 15.39 -17.46
N LYS A 294 -24.81 16.68 -17.22
CA LYS A 294 -25.76 17.78 -17.45
C LYS A 294 -26.18 17.89 -18.91
N LEU A 295 -25.26 17.71 -19.87
CA LEU A 295 -25.62 17.67 -21.30
C LEU A 295 -26.59 16.52 -21.62
N ARG A 296 -26.48 15.36 -20.97
CA ARG A 296 -27.40 14.24 -21.18
C ARG A 296 -28.78 14.52 -20.58
N THR A 297 -28.85 15.02 -19.34
CA THR A 297 -30.11 15.46 -18.72
C THR A 297 -30.78 16.53 -19.58
N PHE A 298 -29.98 17.45 -20.14
CA PHE A 298 -30.46 18.48 -21.04
C PHE A 298 -31.06 17.90 -22.32
N MET A 299 -30.39 16.93 -22.96
CA MET A 299 -30.92 16.22 -24.13
C MET A 299 -32.26 15.54 -23.84
N GLU A 300 -32.41 14.92 -22.66
CA GLU A 300 -33.68 14.31 -22.23
C GLU A 300 -34.78 15.34 -21.99
N ALA A 301 -34.46 16.50 -21.41
CA ALA A 301 -35.38 17.61 -21.21
C ALA A 301 -35.87 18.18 -22.56
N VAL A 302 -34.95 18.38 -23.51
CA VAL A 302 -35.28 18.78 -24.88
C VAL A 302 -36.20 17.76 -25.55
N ALA A 303 -36.00 16.45 -25.31
CA ALA A 303 -36.85 15.41 -25.87
C ALA A 303 -38.29 15.45 -25.34
N ARG A 304 -38.50 15.82 -24.08
CA ARG A 304 -39.82 15.86 -23.42
C ARG A 304 -40.57 17.19 -23.56
N ALA A 305 -39.86 18.30 -23.74
CA ALA A 305 -40.47 19.63 -23.81
C ALA A 305 -41.31 19.84 -25.07
N ALA A 306 -42.44 20.52 -24.96
CA ALA A 306 -43.31 20.91 -26.07
C ALA A 306 -42.90 22.26 -26.68
N SER A 307 -42.09 23.05 -25.98
CA SER A 307 -41.61 24.36 -26.46
C SER A 307 -40.19 24.69 -25.96
N PRO A 308 -39.46 25.61 -26.64
CA PRO A 308 -38.16 26.09 -26.16
C PRO A 308 -38.21 26.72 -24.76
N GLN A 309 -39.35 27.32 -24.39
CA GLN A 309 -39.51 27.99 -23.10
C GLN A 309 -39.58 26.98 -21.94
N GLU A 310 -40.16 25.80 -22.16
CA GLU A 310 -40.16 24.72 -21.17
C GLU A 310 -38.76 24.15 -20.94
N VAL A 311 -37.95 24.05 -21.99
CA VAL A 311 -36.53 23.67 -21.88
C VAL A 311 -35.75 24.70 -21.06
N LEU A 312 -36.01 25.99 -21.27
CA LEU A 312 -35.43 27.09 -20.50
C LEU A 312 -35.78 27.01 -19.02
N ASN A 313 -37.06 26.82 -18.70
CA ASN A 313 -37.52 26.72 -17.32
C ASN A 313 -36.90 25.50 -16.61
N PHE A 314 -36.65 24.40 -17.34
CA PHE A 314 -35.96 23.23 -16.80
C PHE A 314 -34.50 23.54 -16.43
N ILE A 315 -33.77 24.28 -17.28
CA ILE A 315 -32.39 24.71 -17.00
C ILE A 315 -32.32 25.66 -15.80
N GLU A 316 -33.29 26.57 -15.68
CA GLU A 316 -33.34 27.55 -14.58
C GLU A 316 -33.69 26.91 -13.23
N ALA A 317 -34.39 25.78 -13.23
CA ALA A 317 -34.72 25.01 -12.02
C ALA A 317 -33.57 24.12 -11.51
N GLU A 318 -32.56 23.81 -12.33
CA GLU A 318 -31.36 23.02 -11.96
C GLU A 318 -30.13 23.88 -11.59
N LYS A 319 -30.27 25.20 -11.60
CA LYS A 319 -29.27 26.16 -11.11
C LYS A 319 -29.33 26.29 -9.59
#